data_AF-D5RTT9-F1
#
_entry.id   AF-D5RTT9-F1
#
_cell.length_a   1.000
_cell.length_b   1.000
_cell.length_c   1.000
_cell.angle_alpha   90.00
_cell.angle_beta   90.00
_cell.angle_gamma   90.00
#
_symmetry.space_group_name_H-M   'P 1'
#
loop_
_entity.id
_entity.type
_entity.pdbx_description
1 polymer ?
#
loop_
_entity_poly.entity_id
_entity_poly.type
_entity_poly.pdbx_seq_one_letter_code
_entity_poly.pdbx_strand_id
1 'polypeptide(L)'
;RGVGQAGQPGAPGRLALLPLAAEEQVCQGRGRVPNIYGQPIDRARAALLAAGWQPIPGERDPALPEEREKTLLRRGVTEVESCSGTGFGFCSYRYRGPAGQLSVTSVGDGELPSVSDYAVRCGAGG
;
A
#
# COMPACT_ATOMS: atom_id res chain seq x y z
N ARG A 1 17.50 -25.37 -9.27
CA ARG A 1 17.54 -24.83 -10.65
C ARG A 1 17.08 -23.37 -10.58
N GLY A 2 18.02 -22.44 -10.38
CA GLY A 2 17.74 -21.01 -10.38
C GLY A 2 18.32 -20.40 -11.64
N VAL A 3 17.51 -19.68 -12.41
CA VAL A 3 18.01 -18.78 -13.46
C VAL A 3 18.32 -17.45 -12.80
N GLY A 4 19.57 -17.27 -12.37
CA GLY A 4 20.09 -15.93 -12.08
C GLY A 4 20.18 -15.16 -13.38
N GLN A 5 19.52 -14.00 -13.47
CA GLN A 5 19.69 -13.11 -14.61
C GLN A 5 21.11 -12.57 -14.60
N ALA A 6 21.87 -12.85 -15.66
CA ALA A 6 23.21 -12.32 -15.84
C ALA A 6 23.14 -10.81 -16.12
N GLY A 7 23.66 -9.99 -15.20
CA GLY A 7 23.90 -8.57 -15.45
C GLY A 7 24.98 -8.40 -16.52
N GLN A 8 24.69 -7.61 -17.56
CA GLN A 8 25.63 -7.26 -18.61
C GLN A 8 26.62 -6.18 -18.12
N PRO A 9 27.91 -6.21 -18.55
CA PRO A 9 28.90 -5.21 -18.19
C PRO A 9 28.60 -3.85 -18.86
N GLY A 10 28.49 -2.80 -18.06
CA GLY A 10 28.12 -1.45 -18.50
C GLY A 10 29.26 -0.70 -19.20
N ALA A 11 28.95 -0.13 -20.37
CA ALA A 11 29.69 0.94 -21.05
C ALA A 11 29.50 2.29 -20.29
N PRO A 12 30.33 3.35 -20.50
CA PRO A 12 30.26 4.60 -19.73
C PRO A 12 28.85 5.19 -19.75
N GLY A 13 28.20 5.12 -18.59
CA GLY A 13 26.75 4.88 -18.50
C GLY A 13 25.92 6.13 -18.25
N ARG A 14 24.94 6.37 -19.13
CA ARG A 14 23.75 7.15 -18.79
C ARG A 14 22.90 6.34 -17.83
N LEU A 15 22.64 6.87 -16.63
CA LEU A 15 21.65 6.33 -15.72
C LEU A 15 20.26 6.57 -16.34
N ALA A 16 19.58 5.49 -16.74
CA ALA A 16 18.20 5.56 -17.22
C ALA A 16 17.25 5.17 -16.09
N LEU A 17 16.35 6.07 -15.71
CA LEU A 17 15.23 5.76 -14.81
C LEU A 17 14.15 5.08 -15.63
N LEU A 18 13.89 3.80 -15.35
CA LEU A 18 12.76 3.07 -15.92
C LEU A 18 11.49 3.36 -15.11
N PRO A 19 10.30 3.36 -15.73
CA PRO A 19 9.05 3.48 -14.99
C PRO A 19 8.88 2.30 -14.04
N LEU A 20 8.18 2.55 -12.92
CA LEU A 20 7.76 1.49 -12.01
C LEU A 20 6.87 0.49 -12.75
N ALA A 21 6.97 -0.79 -12.37
CA ALA A 21 6.11 -1.84 -12.91
C ALA A 21 4.64 -1.49 -12.66
N ALA A 22 3.74 -1.97 -13.54
CA ALA A 22 2.30 -1.76 -13.38
C ALA A 22 1.71 -2.58 -12.22
N GLU A 23 2.34 -3.70 -11.87
CA GLU A 23 1.99 -4.56 -10.74
C GLU A 23 3.23 -5.31 -10.23
N GLU A 24 3.21 -5.66 -8.95
CA GLU A 24 4.19 -6.54 -8.31
C GLU A 24 3.55 -7.90 -8.00
N GLN A 25 4.25 -8.99 -8.35
CA GLN A 25 3.89 -10.33 -7.91
C GLN A 25 4.46 -10.60 -6.51
N VAL A 26 3.59 -10.94 -5.57
CA VAL A 26 3.97 -11.16 -4.17
C VAL A 26 3.79 -12.62 -3.77
N CYS A 27 4.54 -13.04 -2.75
CA CYS A 27 4.40 -14.36 -2.13
C CYS A 27 4.47 -15.53 -3.14
N GLN A 28 5.49 -15.52 -4.01
CA GLN A 28 5.71 -16.52 -5.07
C GLN A 28 4.56 -16.58 -6.10
N GLY A 29 3.99 -15.41 -6.45
CA GLY A 29 2.95 -15.28 -7.46
C GLY A 29 1.54 -15.59 -6.96
N ARG A 30 1.36 -15.87 -5.66
CA ARG A 30 0.03 -16.12 -5.05
C ARG A 30 -0.85 -14.87 -4.99
N GLY A 31 -0.26 -13.69 -5.09
CA GLY A 31 -0.99 -12.43 -5.12
C GLY A 31 -0.30 -11.43 -6.04
N ARG A 32 -1.05 -10.39 -6.40
CA ARG A 32 -0.56 -9.25 -7.16
C ARG A 32 -0.95 -7.96 -6.44
N VAL A 33 -0.04 -7.01 -6.40
CA VAL A 33 -0.31 -5.65 -5.90
C VAL A 33 -0.18 -4.70 -7.09
N PRO A 34 -1.26 -4.02 -7.51
CA PRO A 34 -1.15 -3.01 -8.56
C PRO A 34 -0.26 -1.86 -8.08
N ASN A 35 0.35 -1.13 -9.01
CA ASN A 35 1.16 0.03 -8.65
C ASN A 35 0.28 1.16 -8.11
N ILE A 36 0.26 1.27 -6.77
CA ILE A 36 -0.50 2.27 -6.02
C ILE A 36 0.36 3.46 -5.57
N TYR A 37 1.67 3.47 -5.84
CA TYR A 37 2.57 4.54 -5.40
C TYR A 37 2.11 5.89 -5.93
N GLY A 38 2.06 6.89 -5.05
CA GLY A 38 1.65 8.26 -5.35
C GLY A 38 0.15 8.44 -5.62
N GLN A 39 -0.64 7.36 -5.64
CA GLN A 39 -2.09 7.48 -5.78
C GLN A 39 -2.72 8.00 -4.49
N PRO A 40 -3.76 8.85 -4.57
CA PRO A 40 -4.62 9.14 -3.42
C PRO A 40 -5.24 7.85 -2.85
N ILE A 41 -5.43 7.80 -1.54
CA ILE A 41 -5.82 6.56 -0.84
C ILE A 41 -7.13 5.96 -1.34
N ASP A 42 -8.09 6.76 -1.82
CA ASP A 42 -9.36 6.28 -2.37
C ASP A 42 -9.17 5.52 -3.70
N ARG A 43 -8.28 6.01 -4.57
CA ARG A 43 -7.92 5.34 -5.83
C ARG A 43 -7.10 4.08 -5.57
N ALA A 44 -6.13 4.16 -4.65
CA ALA A 44 -5.36 3.00 -4.23
C ALA A 44 -6.27 1.90 -3.68
N ARG A 45 -7.23 2.26 -2.81
CA ARG A 45 -8.25 1.36 -2.27
C ARG A 45 -9.06 0.68 -3.38
N ALA A 46 -9.54 1.43 -4.37
CA ALA A 46 -10.29 0.85 -5.49
C ALA A 46 -9.46 -0.16 -6.29
N ALA A 47 -8.18 0.15 -6.56
CA ALA A 47 -7.27 -0.75 -7.25
C ALA A 47 -6.97 -2.03 -6.44
N LEU A 48 -6.78 -1.90 -5.12
CA LEU A 48 -6.55 -3.02 -4.21
C LEU A 48 -7.76 -3.95 -4.13
N LEU A 49 -8.97 -3.38 -4.02
CA LEU A 49 -10.23 -4.14 -4.05
C LEU A 49 -10.37 -4.92 -5.36
N ALA A 50 -10.07 -4.30 -6.51
CA ALA A 50 -10.10 -4.97 -7.81
C ALA A 50 -9.07 -6.11 -7.93
N ALA A 51 -7.96 -6.02 -7.20
CA ALA A 51 -6.93 -7.05 -7.11
C ALA A 51 -7.20 -8.13 -6.03
N GLY A 52 -8.35 -8.08 -5.35
CA GLY A 52 -8.77 -9.07 -4.35
C GLY A 52 -8.28 -8.79 -2.93
N TRP A 53 -7.70 -7.61 -2.67
CA TRP A 53 -7.33 -7.17 -1.33
C TRP A 53 -8.53 -6.49 -0.65
N GLN A 54 -9.05 -7.13 0.38
CA GLN A 54 -10.21 -6.67 1.15
C GLN A 54 -9.77 -5.87 2.37
N PRO A 55 -10.42 -4.73 2.66
CA PRO A 55 -10.09 -3.89 3.81
C PRO A 55 -10.33 -4.66 5.11
N ILE A 56 -9.38 -4.55 6.04
CA ILE A 56 -9.57 -4.99 7.42
C ILE A 56 -9.91 -3.74 8.22
N PRO A 57 -11.12 -3.61 8.79
CA PRO A 57 -11.46 -2.48 9.63
C PRO A 57 -10.40 -2.27 10.73
N GLY A 58 -10.00 -1.01 10.94
CA GLY A 58 -9.09 -0.66 12.03
C GLY A 58 -9.68 -1.04 13.39
N GLU A 59 -8.82 -1.50 14.31
CA GLU A 59 -9.22 -1.63 15.72
C GLU A 59 -9.35 -0.23 16.30
N ARG A 60 -10.57 0.11 16.72
CA ARG A 60 -10.92 1.45 17.18
C ARG A 60 -10.71 1.54 18.68
N ASP A 61 -9.90 2.49 19.12
CA ASP A 61 -10.13 3.10 20.43
C ASP A 61 -11.10 4.29 20.22
N PRO A 62 -12.38 4.18 20.65
CA PRO A 62 -13.33 5.28 20.52
C PRO A 62 -12.92 6.54 21.29
N ALA A 63 -11.96 6.46 22.21
CA ALA A 63 -11.45 7.61 22.94
C ALA A 63 -10.39 8.43 22.16
N LEU A 64 -9.85 7.93 21.05
CA LEU A 64 -8.66 8.50 20.40
C LEU A 64 -8.62 8.52 18.85
N PRO A 65 -9.71 8.57 18.06
CA PRO A 65 -9.53 8.82 16.63
C PRO A 65 -9.13 10.30 16.46
N GLU A 66 -7.91 10.57 15.98
CA GLU A 66 -7.52 11.92 15.59
C GLU A 66 -8.50 12.41 14.49
N GLU A 67 -8.66 13.73 14.32
CA GLU A 67 -9.62 14.29 13.34
C GLU A 67 -9.40 13.77 11.91
N ARG A 68 -8.18 13.30 11.65
CA ARG A 68 -7.78 12.76 10.37
C ARG A 68 -8.37 11.39 10.08
N GLU A 69 -8.28 10.44 11.01
CA GLU A 69 -8.94 9.12 10.88
C GLU A 69 -10.45 9.31 10.73
N LYS A 70 -11.06 10.22 11.49
CA LYS A 70 -12.49 10.53 11.34
C LYS A 70 -12.84 11.01 9.93
N THR A 71 -11.99 11.83 9.34
CA THR A 71 -12.19 12.32 7.96
C THR A 71 -12.12 11.18 6.95
N LEU A 72 -11.11 10.31 7.06
CA LEU A 72 -10.96 9.13 6.21
C LEU A 72 -12.14 8.16 6.36
N LEU A 73 -12.62 7.94 7.59
CA LEU A 73 -13.78 7.11 7.88
C LEU A 73 -15.06 7.66 7.25
N ARG A 74 -15.32 8.98 7.35
CA ARG A 74 -16.46 9.63 6.68
C ARG A 74 -16.42 9.48 5.16
N ARG A 75 -15.22 9.31 4.59
CA ARG A 75 -14.99 9.06 3.16
C ARG A 75 -15.07 7.57 2.79
N GLY A 76 -15.31 6.67 3.76
CA GLY A 76 -15.46 5.23 3.53
C GLY A 76 -14.16 4.43 3.57
N VAL A 77 -13.04 5.04 3.99
CA VAL A 77 -11.75 4.36 4.19
C VAL A 77 -11.75 3.72 5.59
N THR A 78 -12.41 2.57 5.70
CA THR A 78 -12.64 1.85 6.96
C THR A 78 -11.41 1.15 7.53
N GLU A 79 -10.43 0.91 6.66
CA GLU A 79 -9.21 0.18 6.91
C GLU A 79 -8.08 1.02 7.51
N VAL A 80 -8.31 2.32 7.74
CA VAL A 80 -7.37 3.19 8.45
C VAL A 80 -7.19 2.66 9.88
N GLU A 81 -5.93 2.47 10.29
CA GLU A 81 -5.60 2.01 11.65
C GLU A 81 -5.17 3.17 12.54
N SER A 82 -4.19 3.94 12.09
CA SER A 82 -3.60 5.03 12.86
C SER A 82 -2.96 6.03 11.90
N CYS A 83 -3.13 7.31 12.20
CA CYS A 83 -2.39 8.40 11.61
C CYS A 83 -1.40 8.99 12.63
N SER A 84 -0.24 9.47 12.17
CA SER A 84 0.73 10.12 13.05
C SER A 84 0.44 11.61 13.19
N GLY A 85 0.37 12.08 14.45
CA GLY A 85 0.35 13.50 14.80
C GLY A 85 1.69 14.24 14.68
N THR A 86 2.73 13.62 14.09
CA THR A 86 4.11 14.15 14.07
C THR A 86 4.39 15.19 12.97
N GLY A 87 3.35 15.71 12.31
CA GLY A 87 3.44 16.82 11.35
C GLY A 87 3.68 16.42 9.88
N PHE A 88 4.01 15.16 9.60
CA PHE A 88 4.13 14.65 8.21
C PHE A 88 2.85 14.00 7.68
N GLY A 89 1.91 13.67 8.58
CA GLY A 89 0.62 13.15 8.19
C GLY A 89 0.67 11.72 7.64
N PHE A 90 1.47 10.85 8.25
CA PHE A 90 1.48 9.45 7.87
C PHE A 90 0.20 8.76 8.34
N CYS A 91 -0.34 7.84 7.57
CA CYS A 91 -1.40 6.94 8.02
C CYS A 91 -1.13 5.52 7.55
N SER A 92 -1.49 4.53 8.38
CA SER A 92 -1.42 3.12 8.03
C SER A 92 -2.82 2.53 7.77
N TYR A 93 -2.87 1.58 6.84
CA TYR A 93 -4.08 0.88 6.44
C TYR A 93 -3.81 -0.62 6.31
N ARG A 94 -4.81 -1.46 6.60
CA ARG A 94 -4.70 -2.92 6.46
C ARG A 94 -5.68 -3.54 5.49
N TYR A 95 -5.18 -4.52 4.76
CA TYR A 95 -5.96 -5.37 3.89
C TYR A 95 -5.59 -6.85 4.11
N ARG A 96 -6.55 -7.73 3.82
CA ARG A 96 -6.34 -9.17 3.67
C ARG A 96 -6.59 -9.55 2.21
N GLY A 97 -5.81 -10.46 1.67
CA GLY A 97 -6.02 -10.90 0.29
C GLY A 97 -5.46 -12.29 0.01
N PRO A 98 -5.34 -12.65 -1.27
CA PRO A 98 -5.00 -14.01 -1.73
C PRO A 98 -3.64 -14.53 -1.23
N ALA A 99 -2.74 -13.61 -0.90
CA ALA A 99 -1.36 -13.93 -0.52
C ALA A 99 -1.06 -13.80 0.98
N GLY A 100 -1.96 -13.19 1.77
CA GLY A 100 -1.75 -12.88 3.18
C GLY A 100 -2.32 -11.51 3.57
N GLN A 101 -1.54 -10.74 4.32
CA GLN A 101 -1.92 -9.37 4.73
C GLN A 101 -1.10 -8.33 3.97
N LEU A 102 -1.73 -7.22 3.64
CA LEU A 102 -1.12 -6.06 3.01
C LEU A 102 -1.28 -4.86 3.94
N SER A 103 -0.17 -4.20 4.24
CA SER A 103 -0.14 -2.91 4.93
C SER A 103 0.18 -1.82 3.92
N VAL A 104 -0.57 -0.74 3.93
CA VAL A 104 -0.33 0.44 3.08
C VAL A 104 0.00 1.61 3.99
N THR A 105 0.94 2.45 3.55
CA THR A 105 1.30 3.70 4.22
C THR A 105 1.05 4.86 3.27
N SER A 106 0.33 5.88 3.74
CA SER A 106 0.17 7.15 3.03
C SER A 106 0.87 8.30 3.74
N VAL A 107 1.12 9.40 3.03
CA VAL A 107 1.70 10.63 3.55
C VAL A 107 1.00 11.86 2.96
N GLY A 108 1.16 13.01 3.61
CA GLY A 108 0.58 14.30 3.21
C GLY A 108 -0.47 14.78 4.20
N ASP A 109 -1.00 15.97 4.04
CA ASP A 109 -1.95 16.62 4.96
C ASP A 109 -3.35 16.83 4.35
N GLY A 110 -3.53 16.48 3.08
CA GLY A 110 -4.83 16.49 2.41
C GLY A 110 -5.81 15.43 2.95
N GLU A 111 -7.09 15.61 2.62
CA GLU A 111 -8.19 14.71 3.04
C GLU A 111 -8.03 13.27 2.54
N LEU A 112 -7.35 13.10 1.41
CA LEU A 112 -7.03 11.82 0.79
C LEU A 112 -5.51 11.78 0.55
N PRO A 113 -4.71 11.34 1.53
CA PRO A 113 -3.26 11.32 1.41
C PRO A 113 -2.80 10.34 0.35
N SER A 114 -1.61 10.61 -0.20
CA SER A 114 -1.02 9.79 -1.26
C SER A 114 -0.27 8.61 -0.66
N VAL A 115 -0.37 7.45 -1.29
CA VAL A 115 0.39 6.26 -0.89
C VAL A 115 1.88 6.51 -1.08
N SER A 116 2.64 6.34 0.00
CA SER A 116 4.10 6.41 -0.01
C SER A 116 4.74 5.03 -0.05
N ASP A 117 4.08 4.01 0.52
CA ASP A 117 4.65 2.67 0.61
C ASP A 117 3.60 1.57 0.83
N TYR A 118 4.00 0.31 0.63
CA TYR A 118 3.26 -0.86 1.07
C TYR A 118 4.17 -2.04 1.42
N ALA A 119 3.66 -2.96 2.24
CA ALA A 119 4.34 -4.20 2.59
C ALA A 119 3.36 -5.38 2.64
N VAL A 120 3.78 -6.53 2.10
CA VAL A 120 3.00 -7.77 2.17
C VAL A 120 3.62 -8.73 3.17
N ARG A 121 2.82 -9.17 4.14
CA ARG A 121 3.14 -10.30 5.02
C ARG A 121 2.52 -11.57 4.43
N CYS A 122 3.36 -12.42 3.87
CA CYS A 122 2.93 -13.69 3.29
C CYS A 122 2.40 -14.63 4.38
N GLY A 123 1.22 -15.21 4.14
CA GLY A 123 0.60 -16.18 5.03
C GLY A 123 -0.42 -17.05 4.30
N ALA A 124 -1.30 -17.73 5.04
CA ALA A 124 -2.50 -18.31 4.46
C ALA A 124 -3.35 -17.16 3.89
N GLY A 125 -3.65 -17.23 2.59
CA GLY A 125 -4.59 -16.30 1.96
C GLY A 125 -5.97 -16.49 2.56
N GLY A 126 -6.74 -15.39 2.64
CA GLY A 126 -8.15 -15.41 3.04
C GLY A 126 -9.07 -15.71 1.87
#